data_AF-A0A257KTK5-F1
#
_entry.id   AF-A0A257KTK5-F1
#
_cell.length_a   1.000
_cell.length_b   1.000
_cell.length_c   1.000
_cell.angle_alpha   90.00
_cell.angle_beta   90.00
_cell.angle_gamma   90.00
#
_symmetry.space_group_name_H-M   'P 1'
#
loop_
_entity.id
_entity.type
_entity.pdbx_description
1 polymer ?
#
loop_
_entity_poly.entity_id
_entity_poly.type
_entity_poly.pdbx_seq_one_letter_code
_entity_poly.pdbx_strand_id
1 'polypeptide(L)' 'MDTGSHDGRNAAGTKAPAQRSIFVNGDRMDSKELFADQRELLITHGEDTYRLRLTFQNKLILTK' A
#
# COMPACT_ATOMS: atom_id res chain seq x y z
N MET A 1 32.00 26.01 -26.05
CA MET A 1 30.55 26.25 -26.18
C MET A 1 30.06 25.19 -27.13
N ASP A 2 29.17 24.25 -26.83
CA ASP A 2 28.09 24.21 -25.85
C ASP A 2 27.75 22.72 -25.59
N THR A 3 27.19 22.46 -24.41
CA THR A 3 26.98 21.18 -23.76
C THR A 3 25.79 20.38 -24.31
N GLY A 4 25.91 19.04 -24.35
CA GLY A 4 24.80 18.13 -24.65
C GLY A 4 24.74 16.93 -23.71
N SER A 5 24.60 17.18 -22.40
CA SER A 5 24.30 16.13 -21.41
C SER A 5 22.88 15.61 -21.61
N HIS A 6 22.75 14.36 -22.06
CA HIS A 6 21.50 13.60 -22.04
C HIS A 6 21.46 12.72 -20.78
N ASP A 7 21.29 13.34 -19.62
CA ASP A 7 20.89 12.63 -18.41
C ASP A 7 19.38 12.44 -18.44
N GLY A 8 18.96 11.35 -19.10
CA GLY A 8 17.60 10.82 -19.05
C GLY A 8 17.28 10.33 -17.64
N ARG A 9 16.95 11.26 -16.74
CA ARG A 9 16.40 10.97 -15.42
C ARG A 9 15.02 10.35 -15.61
N ASN A 10 14.98 9.02 -15.63
CA ASN A 10 13.78 8.24 -15.38
C ASN A 10 13.24 8.62 -14.00
N ALA A 11 12.38 9.64 -13.96
CA ALA A 11 11.54 9.91 -12.82
C ALA A 11 10.53 8.76 -12.74
N ALA A 12 10.95 7.67 -12.10
CA ALA A 12 10.04 6.64 -11.62
C ALA A 12 9.06 7.33 -10.69
N GLY A 13 7.90 7.70 -11.24
CA GLY A 13 6.81 8.33 -10.52
C GLY A 13 6.44 7.39 -9.37
N THR A 14 6.92 7.72 -8.18
CA THR A 14 6.54 7.04 -6.95
C THR A 14 5.08 7.43 -6.75
N LYS A 15 4.18 6.60 -7.29
CA LYS A 15 2.74 6.81 -7.26
C LYS A 15 2.37 6.95 -5.79
N ALA A 16 2.09 8.17 -5.34
CA ALA A 16 1.73 8.45 -3.97
C ALA A 16 0.57 7.53 -3.56
N PRO A 17 0.55 7.03 -2.31
CA PRO A 17 -0.50 6.12 -1.88
C PRO A 17 -1.85 6.83 -2.04
N ALA A 18 -2.68 6.35 -2.96
CA ALA A 18 -3.98 6.92 -3.22
C ALA A 18 -4.88 6.70 -1.99
N GLN A 19 -5.52 7.77 -1.53
CA GLN A 19 -6.55 7.67 -0.50
C GLN A 19 -7.68 6.80 -1.05
N ARG A 20 -8.04 5.74 -0.31
CA ARG A 20 -9.11 4.81 -0.67
C ARG A 20 -10.16 4.78 0.41
N SER A 21 -11.41 4.62 -0.02
CA SER A 21 -12.55 4.38 0.86
C SER A 21 -12.88 2.90 0.86
N ILE A 22 -13.21 2.35 2.03
CA ILE A 22 -13.57 0.94 2.18
C ILE A 22 -14.90 0.87 2.91
N PHE A 23 -15.82 0.07 2.38
CA PHE A 23 -17.12 -0.12 2.99
C PHE A 23 -17.06 -1.21 4.04
N VAL A 24 -17.63 -0.90 5.20
CA VAL A 24 -17.76 -1.83 6.33
C VAL A 24 -19.23 -2.20 6.44
N ASN A 25 -19.55 -3.48 6.22
CA ASN A 25 -20.90 -4.00 6.32
C ASN A 25 -21.08 -4.66 7.69
N GLY A 26 -21.49 -3.86 8.68
CA GLY A 26 -21.59 -4.30 10.07
C GLY A 26 -20.21 -4.50 10.68
N ASP A 27 -19.80 -5.75 10.92
CA ASP A 27 -18.45 -6.11 11.40
C ASP A 27 -17.54 -6.64 10.27
N ARG A 28 -18.04 -6.70 9.03
CA ARG A 28 -17.36 -7.39 7.92
C ARG A 28 -16.84 -6.40 6.89
N MET A 29 -15.64 -6.67 6.40
CA MET A 29 -15.01 -5.97 5.27
C MET A 29 -14.41 -7.00 4.33
N ASP A 30 -14.36 -6.71 3.03
CA ASP A 30 -13.69 -7.58 2.06
C ASP A 30 -12.18 -7.30 2.03
N SER A 31 -11.39 -8.32 2.30
CA SER A 31 -9.92 -8.21 2.26
C SER A 31 -9.39 -7.80 0.88
N LYS A 32 -10.04 -8.17 -0.23
CA LYS A 32 -9.62 -7.75 -1.57
C LYS A 32 -9.82 -6.25 -1.76
N GLU A 33 -10.84 -5.65 -1.18
CA GLU A 33 -11.01 -4.18 -1.16
C GLU A 33 -9.98 -3.50 -0.25
N LEU A 34 -9.64 -4.15 0.88
CA LEU A 34 -8.59 -3.71 1.79
C LEU A 34 -7.20 -3.68 1.17
N PHE A 35 -6.89 -4.69 0.35
CA PHE A 35 -5.60 -4.85 -0.29
C PHE A 35 -5.55 -4.13 -1.64
N ALA A 36 -6.64 -4.12 -2.42
CA ALA A 36 -6.69 -3.61 -3.80
C ALA A 36 -5.49 -4.14 -4.61
N ASP A 37 -4.63 -3.25 -5.11
CA ASP A 37 -3.38 -3.61 -5.81
C ASP A 37 -2.21 -3.94 -4.87
N GLN A 38 -2.35 -3.67 -3.57
CA GLN A 38 -1.31 -3.88 -2.56
C GLN A 38 -1.53 -5.19 -1.81
N ARG A 39 -0.47 -5.74 -1.21
CA ARG A 39 -0.56 -6.97 -0.38
C ARG A 39 -0.21 -6.73 1.07
N GLU A 40 0.01 -5.47 1.44
CA GLU A 40 0.38 -5.02 2.76
C GLU A 40 -0.35 -3.71 3.09
N LEU A 41 -0.77 -3.56 4.34
CA LEU A 41 -1.35 -2.35 4.90
C LEU A 41 -0.75 -2.07 6.28
N LEU A 42 -0.44 -0.81 6.55
CA LEU A 42 -0.09 -0.35 7.89
C LEU A 42 -1.35 0.10 8.60
N ILE A 43 -1.56 -0.39 9.82
CA ILE A 43 -2.66 -0.04 10.70
C ILE A 43 -2.07 0.65 11.92
N THR A 44 -2.29 1.95 12.03
CA THR A 44 -1.94 2.69 13.25
C THR A 44 -3.00 2.41 14.31
N HIS A 45 -2.56 1.89 15.46
CA HIS A 45 -3.43 1.60 16.59
C HIS A 45 -2.78 2.15 17.86
N GLY A 46 -3.32 3.28 18.35
CA GLY A 46 -2.69 4.04 19.42
C GLY A 46 -1.34 4.60 18.96
N GLU A 47 -0.29 4.28 19.71
CA GLU A 47 1.10 4.64 19.39
C GLU A 47 1.83 3.56 18.57
N ASP A 48 1.19 2.39 18.41
CA ASP A 48 1.76 1.27 17.69
C ASP A 48 1.34 1.27 16.23
N THR A 49 2.23 0.76 15.37
CA THR A 49 1.92 0.48 13.97
C THR A 49 1.93 -1.02 13.76
N TYR A 50 0.82 -1.55 13.30
CA TYR A 50 0.69 -2.94 12.91
C TYR A 50 0.77 -3.08 11.40
N ARG A 51 1.25 -4.22 10.94
CA ARG A 51 1.31 -4.57 9.51
C ARG A 51 0.35 -5.71 9.25
N LEU A 52 -0.70 -5.43 8.49
CA LEU A 52 -1.59 -6.45 7.98
C LEU A 52 -1.12 -6.85 6.58
N ARG A 53 -0.78 -8.12 6.37
CA ARG A 53 -0.27 -8.64 5.10
C ARG A 53 -1.09 -9.82 4.63
N LEU A 54 -1.33 -9.87 3.32
CA LEU A 54 -1.90 -11.05 2.65
C LEU A 54 -0.76 -11.98 2.22
N THR A 55 -0.78 -13.21 2.73
CA THR A 55 0.17 -14.27 2.35
C THR A 55 -0.21 -14.92 1.02
N PHE A 56 0.72 -15.64 0.40
CA PHE A 56 0.47 -16.39 -0.83
C PHE A 56 -0.59 -17.50 -0.68
N GLN A 57 -0.84 -17.97 0.55
CA GLN A 57 -1.91 -18.92 0.88
C GLN A 57 -3.28 -18.26 1.10
N ASN A 58 -3.43 -16.99 0.70
CA ASN A 58 -4.62 -16.16 0.93
C ASN A 58 -4.99 -15.99 2.42
N LYS A 59 -4.04 -16.23 3.33
CA LYS A 59 -4.22 -15.96 4.77
C LYS A 59 -3.75 -14.55 5.10
N LEU A 60 -4.49 -13.89 5.98
CA LEU A 60 -4.13 -12.60 6.56
C LEU A 60 -3.23 -12.83 7.77
N ILE A 61 -2.11 -12.11 7.82
CA ILE A 61 -1.24 -12.06 8.99
C ILE A 61 -1.17 -10.64 9.50
N LEU A 62 -1.34 -10.46 10.80
CA LEU A 62 -1.13 -9.19 11.48
C LEU A 62 0.17 -9.31 12.28
N THR A 63 1.13 -8.44 12.00
CA THR A 63 2.34 -8.32 12.80
C THR A 63 2.39 -6.94 13.44
N LYS A 64 3.14 -6.82 14.52
CA LYS A 64 3.58 -5.53 15.04
C LYS A 64 4.82 -5.07 14.27
#